data_AF-A0A839Y8U5-F1
#
_entry.id   AF-A0A839Y8U5-F1
#
_cell.length_a   1.000
_cell.length_b   1.000
_cell.length_c   1.000
_cell.angle_alpha   90.00
_cell.angle_beta   90.00
_cell.angle_gamma   90.00
#
_symmetry.space_group_name_H-M   'P 1'
#
loop_
_entity.id
_entity.type
_entity.pdbx_description
1 polymer ?
#
loop_
_entity_poly.entity_id
_entity_poly.type
_entity_poly.pdbx_seq_one_letter_code
_entity_poly.pdbx_strand_id
1 'polypeptide(L)'
;MSQVVLTDQEHEIVVKGEAARFLLDNPLFLTAIEAVRAQCAEGILTSPPQAVQAREDAYNLSRGLSAITAELTAIAAAGEQLLATAEAQTEAVDQAKPVHEPGDY
;
A
#
# COMPACT_ATOMS: atom_id res chain seq x y z
N MET A 1 8.43 -9.03 25.05
CA MET A 1 7.85 -8.57 23.78
C MET A 1 7.40 -7.15 24.03
N SER A 2 8.07 -6.16 23.45
CA SER A 2 7.66 -4.78 23.60
C SER A 2 6.36 -4.59 22.82
N GLN A 3 5.37 -3.94 23.43
CA GLN A 3 4.04 -3.83 22.88
C GLN A 3 4.00 -2.50 22.11
N VAL A 4 3.99 -2.55 20.78
CA VAL A 4 3.86 -1.35 19.94
C VAL A 4 2.52 -0.68 20.29
N VAL A 5 2.58 0.55 20.79
CA VAL A 5 1.39 1.33 21.17
C VAL A 5 1.02 2.24 20.01
N LEU A 6 -0.08 1.92 19.33
CA LEU A 6 -0.66 2.74 18.26
C LEU A 6 -1.96 3.39 18.76
N THR A 7 -2.24 4.61 18.30
CA THR A 7 -3.59 5.17 18.38
C THR A 7 -4.53 4.45 17.41
N ASP A 8 -5.85 4.58 17.61
CA ASP A 8 -6.84 3.96 16.72
C ASP A 8 -6.68 4.38 15.25
N GLN A 9 -6.33 5.66 15.02
CA GLN A 9 -6.09 6.20 13.68
C GLN A 9 -4.82 5.62 13.04
N GLU A 10 -3.75 5.49 13.82
CA GLU A 10 -2.50 4.88 13.35
C GLU A 10 -2.68 3.38 13.06
N HIS A 11 -3.45 2.69 13.91
CA HIS A 11 -3.80 1.29 13.69
C HIS A 11 -4.58 1.11 12.37
N GLU A 12 -5.55 1.98 12.09
CA GLU A 12 -6.28 1.94 10.81
C GLU A 12 -5.36 2.14 9.59
N ILE A 13 -4.38 3.03 9.69
CA ILE A 13 -3.40 3.28 8.63
C ILE A 13 -2.53 2.04 8.39
N VAL A 14 -2.04 1.39 9.44
CA VAL A 14 -1.25 0.15 9.34
C VAL A 14 -2.07 -0.97 8.70
N VAL A 15 -3.31 -1.20 9.18
CA VAL A 15 -4.20 -2.24 8.63
C VAL A 15 -4.51 -2.00 7.15
N LYS A 16 -4.78 -0.75 6.75
CA LYS A 16 -4.96 -0.40 5.32
C LYS A 16 -3.69 -0.61 4.51
N GLY A 17 -2.53 -0.26 5.08
CA GLY A 17 -1.22 -0.50 4.48
C GLY A 17 -0.97 -1.99 4.22
N GLU A 18 -1.20 -2.84 5.21
CA GLU A 18 -1.07 -4.30 5.09
C GLU A 18 -2.04 -4.88 4.06
N ALA A 19 -3.30 -4.41 4.04
CA ALA A 19 -4.28 -4.84 3.06
C ALA A 19 -3.88 -4.42 1.63
N ALA A 20 -3.36 -3.20 1.45
CA ALA A 20 -2.85 -2.73 0.18
C ALA A 20 -1.62 -3.54 -0.26
N ARG A 21 -0.71 -3.83 0.68
CA ARG A 21 0.46 -4.68 0.44
C ARG A 21 0.06 -6.09 0.01
N PHE A 22 -0.92 -6.70 0.68
CA PHE A 22 -1.46 -8.01 0.31
C PHE A 22 -1.98 -8.05 -1.12
N LEU A 23 -2.65 -7.00 -1.58
CA LEU A 23 -3.09 -6.89 -2.98
C LEU A 23 -1.90 -6.75 -3.94
N LEU A 24 -0.92 -5.91 -3.62
CA LEU A 24 0.25 -5.67 -4.45
C LEU A 24 1.19 -6.89 -4.55
N ASP A 25 1.28 -7.69 -3.48
CA ASP A 25 2.08 -8.92 -3.47
C ASP A 25 1.35 -10.09 -4.15
N ASN A 26 0.07 -9.94 -4.48
CA ASN A 26 -0.68 -10.96 -5.20
C ASN A 26 -0.42 -10.87 -6.73
N PRO A 27 0.31 -11.83 -7.33
CA PRO A 27 0.67 -11.76 -8.74
C PRO A 27 -0.57 -11.84 -9.65
N LEU A 28 -1.65 -12.51 -9.23
CA LEU A 28 -2.89 -12.59 -10.01
C LEU A 28 -3.59 -11.24 -10.08
N PHE A 29 -3.54 -10.45 -9.01
CA PHE A 29 -4.12 -9.11 -8.99
C PHE A 29 -3.40 -8.18 -9.98
N LEU A 30 -2.07 -8.15 -9.93
CA LEU A 30 -1.28 -7.34 -10.86
C LEU A 30 -1.45 -7.81 -12.31
N THR A 31 -1.42 -9.11 -12.55
CA THR A 31 -1.64 -9.68 -13.89
C THR A 31 -3.03 -9.32 -14.44
N ALA A 32 -4.06 -9.33 -13.61
CA ALA A 32 -5.41 -8.94 -14.02
C ALA A 32 -5.47 -7.45 -14.41
N ILE A 33 -4.83 -6.56 -13.63
CA ILE A 33 -4.73 -5.14 -13.96
C ILE A 33 -4.01 -4.94 -15.30
N GLU A 34 -2.88 -5.60 -15.50
CA GLU A 34 -2.10 -5.50 -16.74
C GLU A 34 -2.86 -6.05 -17.94
N ALA A 35 -3.60 -7.16 -17.77
CA ALA A 35 -4.43 -7.73 -18.83
C ALA A 35 -5.52 -6.75 -19.27
N VAL A 36 -6.21 -6.08 -18.33
CA VAL A 36 -7.21 -5.07 -18.67
C VAL A 36 -6.56 -3.87 -19.35
N ARG A 37 -5.39 -3.41 -18.87
CA ARG A 37 -4.66 -2.30 -19.53
C ARG A 37 -4.21 -2.65 -20.94
N ALA A 38 -3.80 -3.89 -21.19
CA ALA A 38 -3.45 -4.38 -22.51
C ALA A 38 -4.67 -4.39 -23.44
N GLN A 39 -5.83 -4.85 -22.96
CA GLN A 39 -7.09 -4.77 -23.72
C GLN A 39 -7.49 -3.33 -24.04
N CYS A 40 -7.32 -2.39 -23.10
CA CYS A 40 -7.54 -0.97 -23.36
C CYS A 40 -6.60 -0.44 -24.45
N ALA A 41 -5.31 -0.78 -24.39
CA ALA A 41 -4.32 -0.37 -25.38
C ALA A 41 -4.66 -0.92 -26.77
N GLU A 42 -5.00 -2.21 -26.87
CA GLU A 42 -5.46 -2.84 -28.09
C GLU A 42 -6.70 -2.15 -28.64
N GLY A 43 -7.69 -1.87 -27.79
CA GLY A 43 -8.91 -1.15 -28.16
C GLY A 43 -8.62 0.25 -28.70
N ILE A 44 -7.67 0.98 -28.12
CA ILE A 44 -7.28 2.33 -28.58
C ILE A 44 -6.58 2.30 -29.95
N LEU A 45 -5.77 1.27 -30.20
CA LEU A 45 -4.94 1.13 -31.41
C LEU A 45 -5.72 0.56 -32.60
N THR A 46 -6.67 -0.33 -32.34
CA THR A 46 -7.42 -1.06 -33.38
C THR A 46 -8.78 -0.45 -33.69
N SER A 47 -9.30 0.41 -32.80
CA SER A 47 -10.58 1.09 -33.04
C SER A 47 -10.51 2.06 -34.22
N PRO A 48 -11.60 2.17 -34.99
CA PRO A 48 -11.64 3.07 -36.12
C PRO A 48 -11.69 4.54 -35.64
N PRO A 49 -11.23 5.52 -36.46
CA PRO A 49 -11.09 6.92 -36.04
C PRO A 49 -12.37 7.57 -35.50
N GLN A 50 -13.54 7.15 -35.99
CA GLN A 50 -14.85 7.63 -35.56
C GLN A 50 -15.27 7.13 -34.17
N ALA A 51 -14.60 6.13 -33.61
CA ALA A 51 -14.91 5.58 -32.29
C ALA A 51 -14.29 6.40 -31.15
N VAL A 52 -14.43 7.72 -31.19
CA VAL A 52 -13.76 8.67 -30.27
C VAL A 52 -14.08 8.35 -28.82
N GLN A 53 -15.37 8.20 -28.49
CA GLN A 53 -15.80 7.92 -27.11
C GLN A 53 -15.20 6.62 -26.56
N ALA A 54 -15.22 5.54 -27.34
CA ALA A 54 -14.68 4.25 -26.91
C ALA A 54 -13.16 4.32 -26.64
N ARG A 55 -12.44 5.14 -27.42
CA ARG A 55 -10.99 5.38 -27.20
C ARG A 55 -10.74 6.17 -25.93
N GLU A 56 -11.56 7.18 -25.66
CA GLU A 56 -11.49 7.96 -24.42
C GLU A 56 -11.82 7.11 -23.19
N ASP A 57 -12.86 6.26 -23.27
CA ASP A 57 -13.25 5.36 -22.19
C ASP A 57 -12.12 4.36 -21.89
N ALA A 58 -11.53 3.74 -22.92
CA ALA A 58 -10.38 2.85 -22.77
C ALA A 58 -9.15 3.57 -22.19
N TYR A 59 -8.89 4.80 -22.61
CA TYR A 59 -7.79 5.62 -22.08
C TYR A 59 -8.00 5.94 -20.60
N ASN A 60 -9.20 6.40 -20.24
CA ASN A 60 -9.55 6.76 -18.87
C ASN A 60 -9.54 5.55 -17.94
N LEU A 61 -10.00 4.38 -18.41
CA LEU A 61 -9.92 3.13 -17.66
C LEU A 61 -8.45 2.74 -17.40
N SER A 62 -7.61 2.71 -18.44
CA SER A 62 -6.18 2.37 -18.29
C SER A 62 -5.45 3.33 -17.35
N ARG A 63 -5.77 4.63 -17.44
CA ARG A 63 -5.26 5.66 -16.54
C ARG A 63 -5.75 5.45 -15.10
N GLY A 64 -7.03 5.15 -14.92
CA GLY A 64 -7.62 4.87 -13.60
C GLY A 64 -6.99 3.66 -12.92
N LEU A 65 -6.77 2.57 -13.65
CA LEU A 65 -6.07 1.39 -13.13
C LEU A 65 -4.62 1.69 -12.71
N SER A 66 -3.94 2.55 -13.47
CA SER A 66 -2.59 3.02 -13.11
C SER A 66 -2.61 3.87 -11.84
N ALA A 67 -3.63 4.74 -11.69
CA ALA A 67 -3.81 5.56 -10.50
C ALA A 67 -4.11 4.70 -9.26
N ILE A 68 -4.99 3.70 -9.37
CA ILE A 68 -5.29 2.76 -8.28
C ILE A 68 -4.02 2.03 -7.83
N THR A 69 -3.21 1.55 -8.76
CA THR A 69 -1.95 0.85 -8.40
C THR A 69 -0.98 1.77 -7.66
N ALA A 70 -0.87 3.03 -8.10
CA ALA A 70 -0.04 4.04 -7.43
C ALA A 70 -0.57 4.39 -6.03
N GLU A 71 -1.89 4.51 -5.88
CA GLU A 71 -2.53 4.80 -4.60
C GLU A 71 -2.36 3.65 -3.60
N LEU A 72 -2.53 2.40 -4.04
CA LEU A 72 -2.23 1.22 -3.23
C LEU A 72 -0.77 1.21 -2.76
N THR A 73 0.16 1.57 -3.66
CA THR A 73 1.58 1.64 -3.31
C THR A 73 1.84 2.70 -2.25
N ALA A 74 1.20 3.87 -2.37
CA ALA A 74 1.32 4.94 -1.39
C ALA A 74 0.72 4.54 -0.02
N ILE A 75 -0.43 3.87 -0.01
CA ILE A 75 -1.08 3.36 1.21
C ILE A 75 -0.19 2.31 1.90
N ALA A 76 0.36 1.37 1.14
CA ALA A 76 1.28 0.36 1.67
C ALA A 76 2.52 1.02 2.31
N ALA A 77 3.17 1.94 1.59
CA ALA A 77 4.34 2.65 2.10
C ALA A 77 4.03 3.48 3.35
N ALA A 78 2.86 4.11 3.42
CA ALA A 78 2.44 4.86 4.60
C ALA A 78 2.26 3.96 5.83
N GLY A 79 1.64 2.78 5.66
CA GLY A 79 1.50 1.79 6.73
C GLY A 79 2.85 1.24 7.20
N GLU A 80 3.73 0.86 6.26
CA GLU A 80 5.09 0.38 6.56
C GLU A 80 5.91 1.42 7.32
N GLN A 81 5.89 2.68 6.88
CA GLN A 81 6.62 3.76 7.53
C GLN A 81 6.12 4.02 8.95
N LEU A 82 4.80 3.98 9.16
CA LEU A 82 4.20 4.19 10.48
C LEU A 82 4.59 3.08 11.44
N LEU A 83 4.48 1.83 10.99
CA LEU A 83 4.84 0.66 11.80
C LEU A 83 6.32 0.71 12.20
N ALA A 84 7.22 0.96 11.25
CA ALA A 84 8.66 1.09 11.53
C ALA A 84 8.97 2.22 12.53
N THR A 85 8.24 3.34 12.44
CA THR A 85 8.39 4.46 13.38
C THR A 85 7.95 4.04 14.80
N ALA A 86 6.82 3.34 14.92
CA ALA A 86 6.28 2.90 16.19
C ALA A 86 7.16 1.81 16.86
N GLU A 87 7.73 0.90 16.07
CA GLU A 87 8.69 -0.10 16.54
C GLU A 87 9.95 0.56 17.10
N ALA A 88 10.54 1.51 16.36
CA ALA A 88 11.74 2.23 16.80
C ALA A 88 11.52 3.04 18.10
N GLN A 89 10.33 3.62 18.28
CA GLN A 89 9.98 4.32 19.53
C GLN A 89 9.86 3.35 20.71
N THR A 90 9.35 2.15 20.48
CA THR A 90 9.17 1.16 21.54
C THR A 90 10.52 0.59 21.99
N GLU A 91 11.45 0.36 21.06
CA GLU A 91 12.84 -0.04 21.37
C GLU A 91 13.59 1.02 22.19
N ALA A 92 13.39 2.31 21.87
CA ALA A 92 14.01 3.41 22.62
C ALA A 92 13.50 3.51 24.07
N VAL A 93 12.21 3.24 24.31
CA VAL A 93 11.61 3.23 25.66
C VAL A 93 12.13 2.06 26.50
N ASP A 94 12.31 0.87 25.90
CA ASP A 94 12.85 -0.30 26.60
C ASP A 94 14.32 -0.09 27.01
N GLN A 95 15.13 0.60 26.18
CA GLN A 95 16.52 0.94 26.52
C GLN A 95 16.63 2.01 27.63
N ALA A 96 15.60 2.85 27.81
CA ALA A 96 15.58 3.92 28.80
C ALA A 96 15.18 3.45 30.22
N LYS A 97 14.71 2.21 30.39
CA LYS A 97 14.49 1.58 31.70
C LYS A 97 15.67 0.66 32.05
N PRO A 98 16.75 1.17 32.68
CA PRO A 98 17.74 0.28 33.26
C PRO A 98 17.08 -0.53 34.37
N VAL A 99 17.16 -1.86 34.26
CA VAL A 99 16.80 -2.79 35.33
C VAL A 99 17.73 -2.48 36.51
N HIS A 100 17.26 -1.67 37.45
CA HIS A 100 17.93 -1.52 38.73
C HIS A 100 17.59 -2.79 39.53
N GLU A 101 18.41 -3.82 39.40
CA GLU A 101 18.42 -4.89 40.39
C GLU A 101 18.71 -4.24 41.76
N PRO A 102 17.87 -4.47 42.79
CA PRO A 102 18.24 -4.10 44.13
C PRO A 102 19.37 -5.05 44.55
N GLY A 103 20.60 -4.54 44.56
CA GLY A 103 21.72 -5.26 45.12
C GLY A 103 21.46 -5.48 46.61
N ASP A 104 21.30 -6.74 47.00
CA ASP A 104 21.37 -7.17 48.39
C ASP A 104 22.78 -6.84 48.92
N TYR A 105 22.86 -5.89 49.86
CA TYR A 105 23.98 -5.67 50.76
C TYR A 105 23.47 -5.44 52.17
#